data_AF-A0A369PWX8-F1
#
_entry.id   AF-A0A369PWX8-F1
#
_cell.length_a   1.000
_cell.length_b   1.000
_cell.length_c   1.000
_cell.angle_alpha   90.00
_cell.angle_beta   90.00
_cell.angle_gamma   90.00
#
_symmetry.space_group_name_H-M   'P 1'
#
loop_
_entity.id
_entity.type
_entity.pdbx_description
1 polymer ?
#
loop_
_entity_poly.entity_id
_entity_poly.type
_entity_poly.pdbx_seq_one_letter_code
_entity_poly.pdbx_strand_id
1 'polypeptide(L)' 'MYRLDRTAFKAQTAEEASKSHAEFYKKLSWQERLKIANYLNSIAFNFPEDNPPKMDRTKFSVRARNINL' A
#
# COMPACT_ATOMS: atom_id res chain seq x y z
N MET A 1 24.89 14.48 -1.57
CA MET A 1 24.48 15.12 -2.84
C MET A 1 23.51 14.18 -3.55
N TYR A 2 22.22 14.54 -3.62
CA TYR A 2 21.21 13.72 -4.28
C TYR A 2 21.28 13.97 -5.79
N ARG A 3 21.76 12.98 -6.55
CA ARG A 3 21.77 13.03 -8.03
C ARG A 3 20.47 12.37 -8.51
N LEU A 4 19.75 13.05 -9.41
CA LEU A 4 18.58 12.47 -10.04
C LEU A 4 19.01 11.26 -10.88
N ASP A 5 18.55 10.07 -10.50
CA ASP A 5 18.75 8.87 -11.30
C ASP A 5 17.87 8.94 -12.56
N ARG A 6 18.51 9.16 -13.70
CA ARG A 6 17.84 9.28 -15.01
C ARG A 6 17.40 7.93 -15.56
N THR A 7 17.76 6.83 -14.90
CA THR A 7 17.39 5.45 -15.27
C THR A 7 16.24 4.91 -14.42
N ALA A 8 15.90 5.57 -13.30
CA ALA A 8 14.83 5.15 -12.41
C ALA A 8 13.43 5.21 -13.04
N PHE A 9 13.27 6.00 -14.11
CA PHE A 9 12.00 6.19 -14.80
C PHE A 9 12.16 6.01 -16.31
N LYS A 10 11.13 5.45 -16.94
CA LYS A 10 11.03 5.30 -18.40
C LYS A 10 9.94 6.22 -18.93
N ALA A 11 10.13 6.75 -20.14
CA ALA A 11 9.06 7.43 -20.86
C ALA A 11 7.95 6.41 -21.17
N GLN A 12 6.75 6.64 -20.66
CA GLN A 12 5.57 5.80 -20.88
C GLN A 12 4.30 6.65 -20.70
N THR A 13 3.20 6.21 -21.32
CA THR A 13 1.89 6.82 -21.10
C THR A 13 1.32 6.41 -19.74
N ALA A 14 0.34 7.17 -19.23
CA ALA A 14 -0.36 6.81 -17.99
C ALA A 14 -1.06 5.45 -18.10
N GLU A 15 -1.57 5.11 -19.29
CA GLU A 15 -2.23 3.82 -19.53
C GLU A 15 -1.24 2.65 -19.52
N GLU A 16 -0.06 2.81 -20.14
CA GLU A 16 1.03 1.83 -20.10
C GLU A 16 1.53 1.60 -18.67
N ALA A 17 1.72 2.69 -17.92
CA ALA A 17 2.10 2.62 -16.52
C ALA A 17 1.07 1.81 -15.72
N SER A 18 -0.22 2.17 -15.83
CA SER A 18 -1.31 1.51 -15.12
C SER A 18 -1.39 0.00 -15.43
N LYS A 19 -1.30 -0.38 -16.71
CA LYS A 19 -1.29 -1.80 -17.12
C LYS A 19 -0.09 -2.54 -16.54
N SER A 20 1.12 -1.99 -16.68
CA SER A 20 2.34 -2.65 -16.20
C SER A 20 2.37 -2.84 -14.68
N HIS A 21 1.92 -1.84 -13.91
CA HIS A 21 1.81 -1.95 -12.46
C HIS A 21 0.75 -2.97 -12.07
N ALA A 22 -0.43 -2.93 -12.68
CA ALA A 22 -1.49 -3.89 -12.39
C ALA A 22 -1.03 -5.34 -12.63
N GLU A 23 -0.32 -5.62 -13.72
CA GLU A 23 0.24 -6.95 -13.98
C GLU A 23 1.31 -7.37 -12.98
N PHE A 24 2.20 -6.46 -12.59
CA PHE A 24 3.22 -6.74 -11.57
C PHE A 24 2.57 -7.11 -10.23
N TYR A 25 1.66 -6.28 -9.71
CA TYR A 25 1.01 -6.55 -8.44
C TYR A 25 0.15 -7.82 -8.47
N LYS A 26 -0.45 -8.18 -9.61
CA LYS A 26 -1.20 -9.45 -9.76
C LYS A 26 -0.35 -10.69 -9.51
N LYS A 27 0.95 -10.65 -9.80
CA LYS A 27 1.88 -11.78 -9.59
C LYS A 27 2.30 -11.94 -8.13
N LEU A 28 2.12 -10.90 -7.32
CA LEU A 28 2.46 -10.92 -5.90
C LEU A 28 1.37 -11.60 -5.07
N SER A 29 1.80 -12.32 -4.03
CA SER A 29 0.93 -12.77 -2.94
C SER A 29 0.31 -11.59 -2.20
N TRP A 30 -0.79 -11.84 -1.49
CA TRP A 30 -1.43 -10.78 -0.70
C TRP A 30 -0.50 -10.25 0.41
N GLN A 31 0.37 -11.10 0.97
CA GLN A 31 1.35 -10.71 1.98
C GLN A 31 2.38 -9.72 1.43
N GLU A 32 2.91 -9.97 0.24
CA GLU A 32 3.86 -9.07 -0.43
C GLU A 32 3.20 -7.72 -0.75
N ARG A 33 1.95 -7.74 -1.22
CA ARG A 33 1.18 -6.51 -1.46
C ARG A 33 1.00 -5.69 -0.19
N LEU A 34 0.71 -6.34 0.95
CA LEU A 34 0.58 -5.66 2.24
C LEU A 34 1.90 -5.08 2.72
N LYS A 35 3.03 -5.77 2.52
CA LYS A 35 4.36 -5.22 2.85
C LYS A 35 4.65 -3.95 2.05
N ILE A 36 4.40 -3.98 0.74
CA ILE A 36 4.57 -2.78 -0.11
C ILE A 36 3.67 -1.65 0.37
N ALA A 37 2.39 -1.93 0.65
CA ALA A 37 1.47 -0.92 1.17
C ALA A 37 1.93 -0.34 2.52
N ASN A 38 2.44 -1.18 3.43
CA ASN A 38 2.98 -0.74 4.71
C ASN A 38 4.18 0.19 4.54
N TYR A 39 5.12 -0.17 3.67
CA TYR A 39 6.28 0.66 3.34
C TYR A 39 5.88 2.02 2.74
N LEU A 40 4.95 2.03 1.79
CA LEU A 40 4.48 3.29 1.19
C LEU A 40 3.78 4.18 2.23
N ASN A 41 2.99 3.58 3.12
CA ASN A 41 2.35 4.31 4.22
C ASN A 41 3.36 4.83 5.24
N SER A 42 4.42 4.09 5.54
CA SER A 42 5.46 4.49 6.50
C SER A 42 6.17 5.76 6.03
N ILE A 43 6.45 5.86 4.73
CA ILE A 43 6.96 7.07 4.09
C ILE A 43 5.93 8.20 4.15
N ALA A 44 4.68 7.94 3.74
CA ALA A 44 3.65 8.98 3.63
C ALA A 44 3.27 9.61 4.97
N PHE A 45 3.24 8.82 6.04
CA PHE A 45 2.84 9.25 7.38
C PHE A 45 4.01 9.35 8.37
N ASN A 46 5.25 9.17 7.88
CA ASN A 46 6.49 9.31 8.63
C ASN A 46 6.52 8.49 9.94
N PHE A 47 6.31 7.17 9.83
CA PHE A 47 6.45 6.23 10.95
C PHE A 47 7.46 5.13 10.63
N PRO A 48 8.09 4.48 11.62
CA PRO A 48 8.99 3.35 11.37
C PRO A 48 8.22 2.13 10.84
N GLU A 49 8.63 1.57 9.70
CA GLU A 49 7.93 0.46 9.03
C GLU A 49 7.72 -0.78 9.94
N ASP A 50 8.69 -1.04 10.82
CA ASP A 50 8.72 -2.13 11.80
C ASP A 50 7.96 -1.82 13.09
N ASN A 51 7.59 -0.56 13.31
CA ASN A 51 6.86 -0.10 14.49
C ASN A 51 5.74 0.89 14.10
N PRO A 52 4.70 0.43 13.39
CA PRO A 52 3.59 1.27 12.97
C PRO A 52 2.75 1.76 14.17
N PRO A 53 2.12 2.95 14.06
CA PRO A 53 1.23 3.45 15.10
C PRO A 53 0.05 2.50 15.34
N LYS A 54 -0.35 2.36 16.61
CA LYS A 54 -1.46 1.48 16.99
C LYS A 54 -2.78 2.05 16.47
N MET A 55 -3.60 1.19 15.87
CA MET A 55 -4.94 1.53 15.43
C MET A 55 -5.84 1.86 16.64
N ASP A 56 -6.52 3.00 16.60
CA ASP A 56 -7.58 3.33 17.55
C ASP A 56 -8.85 2.52 17.21
N ARG A 57 -9.17 1.54 18.06
CA ARG A 57 -10.34 0.65 17.89
C ARG A 57 -11.61 1.21 18.52
N THR A 58 -11.57 2.42 19.11
CA THR A 58 -12.72 3.02 19.79
C THR A 58 -13.65 3.78 18.85
N LYS A 59 -13.18 4.17 17.65
CA LYS A 59 -13.95 4.97 16.69
C LYS A 59 -14.87 4.15 15.78
N PHE A 60 -14.57 2.87 15.58
CA PHE A 60 -15.35 2.00 14.70
C PHE A 60 -16.06 0.91 15.50
N SER A 61 -17.39 0.92 15.48
CA SER A 61 -18.21 -0.18 16.00
C SER A 61 -19.00 -0.83 14.87
N VAL A 62 -18.85 -2.15 14.69
CA VAL A 62 -19.71 -2.94 13.81
C VAL A 62 -20.81 -3.55 14.67
N ARG A 63 -22.08 -3.21 14.42
CA ARG A 63 -23.22 -3.87 15.04
C ARG A 63 -23.65 -5.03 14.14
N ALA A 64 -23.48 -6.26 14.61
CA ALA A 64 -24.10 -7.42 13.98
C ALA A 64 -25.62 -7.38 14.23
N ARG A 65 -26.43 -7.69 13.21
CA ARG A 65 -27.85 -8.03 13.44
C ARG A 65 -27.88 -9.46 13.97
N ASN A 66 -28.36 -9.65 15.20
CA ASN A 66 -28.77 -10.98 15.64
C ASN A 66 -29.94 -11.41 14.76
N ILE A 67 -29.70 -12.36 13.86
CA ILE A 67 -30.78 -13.13 13.25
C ILE A 67 -31.02 -14.26 14.24
N ASN A 68 -32.04 -14.11 15.09
CA ASN A 68 -32.56 -15.25 15.83
C ASN A 68 -33.21 -16.18 14.80
N LEU A 69 -32.61 -17.35 14.57
CA LEU A 69 -33.20 -18.47 13.86
C LEU A 69 -34.17 -19.23 14.78
#